data_AF-A0A179D589-F1
#
_entry.id   AF-A0A179D589-F1
#
_cell.length_a   1.000
_cell.length_b   1.000
_cell.length_c   1.000
_cell.angle_alpha   90.00
_cell.angle_beta   90.00
_cell.angle_gamma   90.00
#
_symmetry.space_group_name_H-M   'P 1'
#
loop_
_entity.id
_entity.type
_entity.pdbx_description
1 polymer ?
#
loop_
_entity_poly.entity_id
_entity_poly.type
_entity_poly.pdbx_seq_one_letter_code
_entity_poly.pdbx_strand_id
1 'polypeptide(L)'
;MGLEISGLPEKTPVKLYDTSGKLLLAYPPLPSRDLLLIFPWQPRETYHLVAGSFSLRLQSPDSRPLAEIEVFAPLGSPGRRFLIFETGPIKPEEFVILSKDPCPEVGFLITSFVSELPVRIPTFEKTLVLSGEFDRHLFHHRICLAPEVPRRITLITGKRRLSLLFKRMVFDLKGKVKLVSWRVPTEESGYSLRYRREGLLVVPNPLFERLGYLLGIKAQGFSRYAPFAYQTLVLKNLTGSPLNLLVKADFLDPKTGKPVPGFYPPRFGMIGHFKKPLALVYLPPHGNAQVVLPIYVEGVSPGEYVARVAVYPLGEEKPLFVKARRIGVTRGSPWLAAGLLMILATGALYSGAIFLGLRRLLSGFNLRELSLVALAGAVAFGLDFLGGLLSNILYAFLGPFNILVGGLVTEVVHYAVFTAVLVLVPRPGFATLSGLLHYLMGLTLFGGLRATDPFFLGARLFVIEACLFLFRGYRRPWGGRTVLALAIADAINTLTSLVLHMTFYRLFFPGWYLWLSLLVKGFLYTLIGAWLGARMGKHLLGMER
;
A
#
# COMPACT_ATOMS: atom_id res chain seq x y z
N MET A 1 -15.67 -35.36 17.82
CA MET A 1 -15.36 -34.46 18.97
C MET A 1 -13.90 -34.05 18.85
N GLY A 2 -13.58 -32.80 19.17
CA GLY A 2 -12.20 -32.30 19.15
C GLY A 2 -11.90 -31.52 20.43
N LEU A 3 -10.63 -31.44 20.81
CA LEU A 3 -10.15 -30.60 21.91
C LEU A 3 -9.76 -29.24 21.36
N GLU A 4 -10.46 -28.18 21.75
CA GLU A 4 -10.04 -26.81 21.48
C GLU A 4 -9.15 -26.33 22.64
N ILE A 5 -7.90 -25.98 22.34
CA ILE A 5 -6.95 -25.42 23.29
C ILE A 5 -6.76 -23.95 22.92
N SER A 6 -7.12 -23.05 23.81
CA SER A 6 -7.02 -21.59 23.58
C SER A 6 -5.90 -20.97 24.42
N GLY A 7 -5.24 -19.95 23.89
CA GLY A 7 -4.27 -19.14 24.64
C GLY A 7 -2.89 -19.78 24.86
N LEU A 8 -2.47 -20.72 24.01
CA LEU A 8 -1.11 -21.24 24.03
C LEU A 8 -0.09 -20.15 23.68
N PRO A 9 1.12 -20.18 24.30
CA PRO A 9 2.24 -19.36 23.83
C PRO A 9 2.57 -19.70 22.38
N GLU A 10 2.95 -18.70 21.59
CA GLU A 10 3.36 -18.91 20.19
C GLU A 10 4.52 -19.89 20.11
N LYS A 11 4.49 -20.81 19.14
CA LYS A 11 5.49 -21.87 18.91
C LYS A 11 5.56 -22.93 20.01
N THR A 12 4.46 -23.19 20.72
CA THR A 12 4.40 -24.29 21.68
C THR A 12 4.07 -25.60 20.95
N PRO A 13 4.91 -26.66 21.03
CA PRO A 13 4.56 -27.97 20.51
C PRO A 13 3.50 -28.62 21.40
N VAL A 14 2.51 -29.28 20.78
CA VAL A 14 1.41 -29.94 21.49
C VAL A 14 1.45 -31.43 21.17
N LYS A 15 1.44 -32.27 22.21
CA LYS A 15 1.41 -33.74 22.12
C LYS A 15 0.27 -34.28 22.96
N LEU A 16 -0.38 -35.31 22.47
CA LEU A 16 -1.46 -36.00 23.16
C LEU A 16 -1.11 -37.49 23.27
N TYR A 17 -1.20 -38.01 24.49
CA TYR A 17 -0.92 -39.40 24.81
C TYR A 17 -2.18 -40.09 25.36
N ASP A 18 -2.30 -41.39 25.13
CA ASP A 18 -3.32 -42.23 25.80
C ASP A 18 -2.90 -42.63 27.22
N THR A 19 -3.73 -43.42 27.89
CA THR A 19 -3.49 -43.97 29.23
C THR A 19 -2.26 -44.88 29.31
N SER A 20 -1.88 -45.50 28.19
CA SER A 20 -0.69 -46.37 28.07
C SER A 20 0.60 -45.61 27.77
N GLY A 21 0.52 -44.29 27.58
CA GLY A 21 1.66 -43.45 27.20
C GLY A 21 1.98 -43.48 25.71
N LYS A 22 1.13 -44.07 24.87
CA LYS A 22 1.27 -44.05 23.41
C LYS A 22 0.88 -42.69 22.88
N LEU A 23 1.73 -42.13 22.01
CA LEU A 23 1.46 -40.87 21.34
C LEU A 23 0.32 -41.04 20.33
N LEU A 24 -0.78 -40.33 20.53
CA LEU A 24 -1.94 -40.32 19.62
C LEU A 24 -1.82 -39.21 18.58
N LEU A 25 -1.38 -38.02 18.99
CA LEU A 25 -1.21 -36.87 18.11
C LEU A 25 -0.05 -35.99 18.57
N ALA A 26 0.63 -35.41 17.59
CA ALA A 26 1.63 -34.38 17.82
C ALA A 26 1.49 -33.28 16.76
N TYR A 27 1.40 -32.05 17.23
CA TYR A 27 1.47 -30.87 16.40
C TYR A 27 2.83 -30.18 16.57
N PRO A 28 3.47 -29.77 15.47
CA PRO A 28 4.69 -28.97 15.53
C PRO A 28 4.42 -27.60 16.18
N PRO A 29 5.47 -26.84 16.56
CA PRO A 29 5.32 -25.50 17.12
C PRO A 29 4.57 -24.58 16.14
N LEU A 30 3.30 -24.32 16.44
CA LEU A 30 2.41 -23.54 15.58
C LEU A 30 2.44 -22.04 15.93
N PRO A 31 2.26 -21.15 14.95
CA PRO A 31 2.17 -19.71 15.17
C PRO A 31 0.81 -19.26 15.72
N SER A 32 -0.19 -20.15 15.79
CA SER A 32 -1.51 -19.83 16.35
C SER A 32 -1.53 -20.02 17.87
N ARG A 33 -2.30 -19.18 18.56
CA ARG A 33 -2.56 -19.32 20.01
C ARG A 33 -3.66 -20.32 20.32
N ASP A 34 -4.47 -20.63 19.32
CA ASP A 34 -5.61 -21.52 19.43
C ASP A 34 -5.41 -22.72 18.50
N LEU A 35 -5.73 -23.91 19.00
CA LEU A 35 -5.47 -25.18 18.33
C LEU A 35 -6.63 -26.15 18.57
N LEU A 36 -7.17 -26.71 17.48
CA LEU A 36 -8.24 -27.71 17.53
C LEU A 36 -7.66 -29.10 17.21
N LEU A 37 -7.57 -29.97 18.21
CA LEU A 37 -7.17 -31.37 18.06
C LEU A 37 -8.40 -32.21 17.72
N ILE A 38 -8.45 -32.82 16.53
CA ILE A 38 -9.54 -33.73 16.16
C ILE A 38 -8.99 -35.15 16.15
N PHE A 39 -9.55 -36.02 16.99
CA PHE A 39 -9.16 -37.43 17.07
C PHE A 39 -10.32 -38.31 17.57
N PRO A 40 -10.31 -39.61 17.30
CA PRO A 40 -11.36 -40.52 17.75
C PRO A 40 -11.24 -40.75 19.26
N TRP A 41 -12.10 -40.07 20.03
CA TRP A 41 -12.18 -40.24 21.48
C TRP A 41 -12.80 -41.59 21.84
N GLN A 42 -12.19 -42.32 22.75
CA GLN A 42 -12.81 -43.46 23.43
C GLN A 42 -13.51 -42.97 24.70
N PRO A 43 -14.75 -43.40 25.00
CA PRO A 43 -15.46 -42.99 26.22
C PRO A 43 -14.71 -43.42 27.49
N ARG A 44 -14.73 -42.59 28.53
CA ARG A 44 -14.10 -42.82 29.87
C ARG A 44 -12.58 -42.96 29.90
N GLU A 45 -11.89 -42.87 28.78
CA GLU A 45 -10.44 -42.86 28.77
C GLU A 45 -9.85 -41.56 29.29
N THR A 46 -8.66 -41.65 29.88
CA THR A 46 -7.88 -40.49 30.30
C THR A 46 -6.77 -40.23 29.31
N TYR A 47 -6.76 -39.03 28.74
CA TYR A 47 -5.74 -38.57 27.82
C TYR A 47 -4.78 -37.62 28.52
N HIS A 48 -3.51 -37.71 28.16
CA HIS A 48 -2.45 -36.85 28.67
C HIS A 48 -2.05 -35.84 27.61
N LEU A 49 -2.45 -34.59 27.80
CA LEU A 49 -2.06 -33.48 26.95
C LEU A 49 -0.78 -32.83 27.47
N VAL A 50 0.23 -32.71 26.62
CA VAL A 50 1.49 -32.02 26.90
C VAL A 50 1.67 -30.87 25.91
N ALA A 51 1.71 -29.65 26.40
CA ALA A 51 1.92 -28.44 25.62
C ALA A 51 3.10 -27.64 26.18
N GLY A 52 4.28 -27.80 25.58
CA GLY A 52 5.52 -27.22 26.13
C GLY A 52 5.82 -27.76 27.53
N SER A 53 5.87 -26.90 28.54
CA SER A 53 6.05 -27.27 29.96
C SER A 53 4.73 -27.60 30.68
N PHE A 54 3.58 -27.39 30.05
CA PHE A 54 2.28 -27.68 30.65
C PHE A 54 1.84 -29.11 30.36
N SER A 55 1.38 -29.82 31.39
CA SER A 55 0.75 -31.14 31.25
C SER A 55 -0.61 -31.16 31.92
N LEU A 56 -1.63 -31.69 31.23
CA LEU A 56 -3.00 -31.81 31.73
C LEU A 56 -3.52 -33.22 31.47
N ARG A 57 -4.16 -33.81 32.48
CA ARG A 57 -4.92 -35.06 32.34
C ARG A 57 -6.38 -34.72 32.05
N LEU A 58 -6.89 -35.25 30.94
CA LEU A 58 -8.24 -34.99 30.43
C LEU A 58 -9.00 -36.30 30.39
N GLN A 59 -10.08 -36.42 31.14
CA GLN A 59 -10.97 -37.57 31.02
C GLN A 59 -12.02 -37.30 29.93
N SER A 60 -12.17 -38.22 29.00
CA SER A 60 -13.18 -38.12 27.95
C SER A 60 -14.59 -38.33 28.51
N PRO A 61 -15.60 -37.64 27.96
CA PRO A 61 -16.97 -37.80 28.40
C PRO A 61 -17.52 -39.21 28.08
N ASP A 62 -18.44 -39.67 28.93
CA ASP A 62 -19.09 -40.99 28.85
C ASP A 62 -19.92 -41.20 27.57
N SER A 63 -20.47 -40.12 27.00
CA SER A 63 -21.36 -40.17 25.86
C SER A 63 -21.17 -38.98 24.91
N ARG A 64 -21.76 -39.06 23.72
CA ARG A 64 -21.79 -37.94 22.78
C ARG A 64 -22.63 -36.80 23.37
N PRO A 65 -22.26 -35.53 23.13
CA PRO A 65 -23.10 -34.40 23.54
C PRO A 65 -24.44 -34.49 22.83
N LEU A 66 -25.53 -34.15 23.52
CA LEU A 66 -26.87 -34.00 22.97
C LEU A 66 -26.99 -32.73 22.12
N ALA A 67 -26.36 -31.64 22.59
CA ALA A 67 -26.41 -30.34 21.94
C ALA A 67 -25.21 -29.47 22.31
N GLU A 68 -24.95 -28.48 21.47
CA GLU A 68 -24.09 -27.34 21.74
C GLU A 68 -24.94 -26.07 21.83
N ILE A 69 -24.74 -25.27 22.88
CA ILE A 69 -25.35 -23.95 23.02
C ILE A 69 -24.24 -22.91 23.03
N GLU A 70 -24.27 -21.98 22.09
CA GLU A 70 -23.40 -20.82 22.02
C GLU A 70 -24.19 -19.56 22.40
N VAL A 71 -23.74 -18.86 23.44
CA VAL A 71 -24.42 -17.67 24.00
C VAL A 71 -23.64 -16.42 23.66
N PHE A 72 -24.31 -15.45 23.01
CA PHE A 72 -23.78 -14.14 22.64
C PHE A 72 -24.39 -13.06 23.53
N ALA A 73 -23.62 -12.53 24.47
CA ALA A 73 -24.12 -11.65 25.52
C ALA A 73 -23.20 -10.41 25.68
N PRO A 74 -23.53 -9.25 25.08
CA PRO A 74 -24.67 -8.99 24.17
C PRO A 74 -24.43 -9.53 22.75
N LEU A 75 -25.49 -9.57 21.92
CA LEU A 75 -25.44 -10.04 20.53
C LEU A 75 -24.32 -9.32 19.75
N GLY A 76 -23.40 -10.08 19.16
CA GLY A 76 -22.19 -9.58 18.48
C GLY A 76 -20.91 -9.63 19.33
N SER A 77 -21.00 -10.04 20.61
CA SER A 77 -19.83 -10.48 21.39
C SER A 77 -19.30 -11.81 20.84
N PRO A 78 -18.06 -12.23 21.17
CA PRO A 78 -17.68 -13.63 21.00
C PRO A 78 -18.64 -14.52 21.80
N GLY A 79 -19.08 -15.62 21.18
CA GLY A 79 -19.97 -16.58 21.81
C GLY A 79 -19.24 -17.42 22.85
N ARG A 80 -19.90 -17.72 23.97
CA ARG A 80 -19.44 -18.78 24.88
C ARG A 80 -20.17 -20.07 24.55
N ARG A 81 -19.41 -21.13 24.29
CA ARG A 81 -19.92 -22.44 23.89
C ARG A 81 -20.08 -23.36 25.10
N PHE A 82 -21.19 -24.08 25.15
CA PHE A 82 -21.51 -25.06 26.18
C PHE A 82 -21.94 -26.35 25.50
N LEU A 83 -21.22 -27.43 25.79
CA LEU A 83 -21.61 -28.78 25.38
C LEU A 83 -22.51 -29.40 26.44
N ILE A 84 -23.66 -29.90 26.02
CA ILE A 84 -24.65 -30.55 26.88
C ILE A 84 -24.54 -32.05 26.68
N PHE A 85 -24.22 -32.78 27.74
CA PHE A 85 -24.14 -34.25 27.74
C PHE A 85 -25.34 -34.87 28.48
N GLU A 86 -25.61 -36.16 28.23
CA GLU A 86 -26.65 -36.90 28.96
C GLU A 86 -26.37 -36.99 30.47
N THR A 87 -25.10 -37.15 30.84
CA THR A 87 -24.60 -37.30 32.21
C THR A 87 -23.49 -36.28 32.53
N GLY A 88 -23.56 -35.64 33.70
CA GLY A 88 -22.57 -34.68 34.17
C GLY A 88 -23.17 -33.45 34.88
N PRO A 89 -22.44 -32.84 35.84
CA PRO A 89 -22.85 -31.59 36.48
C PRO A 89 -22.65 -30.41 35.53
N ILE A 90 -23.69 -29.60 35.32
CA ILE A 90 -23.55 -28.32 34.63
C ILE A 90 -23.52 -27.22 35.69
N LYS A 91 -22.36 -26.57 35.86
CA LYS A 91 -22.25 -25.43 36.75
C LYS A 91 -23.01 -24.23 36.16
N PRO A 92 -23.69 -23.43 37.00
CA PRO A 92 -24.29 -22.19 36.54
C PRO A 92 -23.19 -21.23 36.07
N GLU A 93 -23.39 -20.62 34.92
CA GLU A 93 -22.41 -19.73 34.28
C GLU A 93 -22.89 -18.28 34.33
N GLU A 94 -21.98 -17.38 34.64
CA GLU A 94 -22.25 -15.95 34.81
C GLU A 94 -21.79 -15.14 33.59
N PHE A 95 -22.71 -14.33 33.06
CA PHE A 95 -22.50 -13.39 31.98
C PHE A 95 -22.66 -11.98 32.51
N VAL A 96 -21.57 -11.23 32.48
CA VAL A 96 -21.57 -9.81 32.82
C VAL A 96 -21.77 -9.00 31.54
N ILE A 97 -22.92 -8.34 31.42
CA ILE A 97 -23.23 -7.46 30.29
C ILE A 97 -22.97 -6.02 30.70
N LEU A 98 -22.04 -5.38 29.99
CA LEU A 98 -21.71 -3.96 30.15
C LEU A 98 -22.51 -3.16 29.14
N SER A 99 -23.64 -2.60 29.56
CA SER A 99 -24.51 -1.78 28.72
C SER A 99 -25.31 -0.78 29.55
N LYS A 100 -25.44 0.45 29.05
CA LYS A 100 -26.41 1.43 29.58
C LYS A 100 -27.85 1.07 29.22
N ASP A 101 -28.06 0.32 28.14
CA ASP A 101 -29.39 -0.17 27.77
C ASP A 101 -29.92 -1.10 28.88
N PRO A 102 -31.10 -0.83 29.45
CA PRO A 102 -31.73 -1.75 30.40
C PRO A 102 -32.09 -3.10 29.78
N CYS A 103 -32.25 -3.20 28.46
CA CYS A 103 -32.74 -4.40 27.78
C CYS A 103 -31.82 -4.86 26.63
N PRO A 104 -30.56 -5.27 26.91
CA PRO A 104 -29.65 -5.76 25.89
C PRO A 104 -30.21 -6.96 25.13
N GLU A 105 -29.92 -7.04 23.83
CA GLU A 105 -30.17 -8.22 23.01
C GLU A 105 -29.11 -9.30 23.30
N VAL A 106 -29.58 -10.52 23.55
CA VAL A 106 -28.73 -11.71 23.75
C VAL A 106 -29.11 -12.74 22.70
N GLY A 107 -28.09 -13.30 22.05
CA GLY A 107 -28.22 -14.36 21.07
C GLY A 107 -27.95 -15.73 21.67
N PHE A 108 -28.69 -16.73 21.22
CA PHE A 108 -28.48 -18.13 21.55
C PHE A 108 -28.47 -18.92 20.24
N LEU A 109 -27.34 -19.55 19.93
CA LEU A 109 -27.22 -20.49 18.83
C LEU A 109 -27.21 -21.90 19.41
N ILE A 110 -28.18 -22.71 19.03
CA ILE A 110 -28.28 -24.10 19.49
C ILE A 110 -28.01 -25.01 18.31
N THR A 111 -27.08 -25.95 18.47
CA THR A 111 -26.77 -27.01 17.52
C THR A 111 -27.17 -28.35 18.13
N SER A 112 -28.06 -29.10 17.48
CA SER A 112 -28.41 -30.46 17.89
C SER A 112 -27.38 -31.47 17.40
N PHE A 113 -27.05 -32.48 18.19
CA PHE A 113 -26.28 -33.65 17.75
C PHE A 113 -27.11 -34.95 17.79
N VAL A 114 -28.43 -34.82 17.92
CA VAL A 114 -29.38 -35.92 17.94
C VAL A 114 -30.54 -35.60 16.99
N SER A 115 -31.17 -36.63 16.42
CA SER A 115 -32.22 -36.48 15.41
C SER A 115 -33.43 -35.67 15.89
N GLU A 116 -33.80 -35.78 17.17
CA GLU A 116 -34.87 -34.97 17.76
C GLU A 116 -34.46 -34.45 19.13
N LEU A 117 -34.34 -33.12 19.25
CA LEU A 117 -34.04 -32.47 20.53
C LEU A 117 -35.09 -31.39 20.86
N PRO A 118 -35.97 -31.63 21.84
CA PRO A 118 -36.85 -30.58 22.35
C PRO A 118 -36.07 -29.66 23.30
N VAL A 119 -36.02 -28.38 22.95
CA VAL A 119 -35.47 -27.30 23.76
C VAL A 119 -36.60 -26.40 24.25
N ARG A 120 -36.82 -26.36 25.56
CA ARG A 120 -37.76 -25.45 26.21
C ARG A 120 -37.01 -24.34 26.93
N ILE A 121 -37.44 -23.11 26.75
CA ILE A 121 -36.91 -21.95 27.45
C ILE A 121 -38.07 -21.30 28.20
N PRO A 122 -38.36 -21.76 29.44
CA PRO A 122 -39.51 -21.29 30.20
C PRO A 122 -39.52 -19.78 30.37
N THR A 123 -38.34 -19.17 30.50
CA THR A 123 -38.18 -17.73 30.68
C THR A 123 -38.70 -16.90 29.50
N PHE A 124 -38.82 -17.48 28.31
CA PHE A 124 -39.29 -16.82 27.09
C PHE A 124 -40.53 -17.49 26.49
N GLU A 125 -41.16 -18.43 27.20
CA GLU A 125 -42.29 -19.25 26.72
C GLU A 125 -42.06 -19.90 25.35
N LYS A 126 -40.79 -20.16 25.00
CA LYS A 126 -40.41 -20.66 23.68
C LYS A 126 -40.05 -22.14 23.74
N THR A 127 -40.64 -22.93 22.84
CA THR A 127 -40.28 -24.33 22.61
C THR A 127 -39.75 -24.46 21.20
N LEU A 128 -38.54 -25.00 21.06
CA LEU A 128 -37.88 -25.31 19.79
C LEU A 128 -37.75 -26.83 19.69
N VAL A 129 -38.06 -27.40 18.53
CA VAL A 129 -37.81 -28.81 18.22
C VAL A 129 -36.82 -28.81 17.06
N LEU A 130 -35.61 -29.29 17.31
CA LEU A 130 -34.59 -29.47 16.27
C LEU A 130 -34.74 -30.89 15.74
N SER A 131 -35.08 -31.02 14.45
CA SER A 131 -35.51 -32.27 13.80
C SER A 131 -34.42 -32.97 12.98
N GLY A 132 -33.17 -32.49 13.07
CA GLY A 132 -32.02 -33.09 12.38
C GLY A 132 -30.75 -33.11 13.22
N GLU A 133 -29.90 -34.10 12.96
CA GLU A 133 -28.53 -34.14 13.47
C GLU A 133 -27.72 -33.00 12.82
N PHE A 134 -27.03 -32.19 13.63
CA PHE A 134 -26.35 -30.95 13.26
C PHE A 134 -27.26 -29.79 12.85
N ASP A 135 -28.56 -29.87 13.10
CA ASP A 135 -29.46 -28.74 12.87
C ASP A 135 -29.10 -27.56 13.80
N ARG A 136 -29.05 -26.35 13.22
CA ARG A 136 -28.58 -25.12 13.88
C ARG A 136 -29.67 -24.07 13.87
N HIS A 137 -30.05 -23.61 15.06
CA HIS A 137 -31.02 -22.53 15.18
C HIS A 137 -30.46 -21.39 16.03
N LEU A 138 -30.31 -20.22 15.40
CA LEU A 138 -30.04 -18.96 16.09
C LEU A 138 -31.37 -18.31 16.48
N PHE A 139 -31.50 -17.86 17.72
CA PHE A 139 -32.55 -16.94 18.11
C PHE A 139 -31.97 -15.86 19.02
N HIS A 140 -32.55 -14.66 18.96
CA HIS A 140 -32.17 -13.53 19.80
C HIS A 140 -33.37 -13.03 20.58
N HIS A 141 -33.14 -12.53 21.79
CA HIS A 141 -34.20 -11.97 22.63
C HIS A 141 -33.67 -10.78 23.43
N ARG A 142 -34.52 -9.79 23.67
CA ARG A 142 -34.19 -8.65 24.55
C ARG A 142 -34.43 -9.06 26.00
N ILE A 143 -33.39 -9.00 26.82
CA ILE A 143 -33.50 -9.34 28.25
C ILE A 143 -33.35 -8.07 29.05
N CYS A 144 -34.43 -7.63 29.69
CA CYS A 144 -34.36 -6.50 30.61
C CYS A 144 -33.71 -6.92 31.93
N LEU A 145 -32.62 -6.25 32.29
CA LEU A 145 -31.78 -6.52 33.46
C LEU A 145 -31.71 -5.27 34.34
N ALA A 146 -32.14 -5.39 35.59
CA ALA A 146 -31.89 -4.35 36.59
C ALA A 146 -30.37 -4.23 36.86
N PRO A 147 -29.85 -3.03 37.18
CA PRO A 147 -28.43 -2.87 37.49
C PRO A 147 -28.03 -3.75 38.68
N GLU A 148 -26.93 -4.49 38.53
CA GLU A 148 -26.32 -5.37 39.54
C GLU A 148 -27.16 -6.55 40.06
N VAL A 149 -28.42 -6.69 39.64
CA VAL A 149 -29.27 -7.84 39.98
C VAL A 149 -29.12 -8.92 38.92
N PRO A 150 -28.62 -10.12 39.26
CA PRO A 150 -28.49 -11.20 38.30
C PRO A 150 -29.86 -11.78 37.96
N ARG A 151 -30.16 -11.93 36.66
CA ARG A 151 -31.34 -12.62 36.17
C ARG A 151 -30.97 -14.02 35.71
N ARG A 152 -31.65 -15.04 36.25
CA ARG A 152 -31.45 -16.43 35.85
C ARG A 152 -32.32 -16.76 34.65
N ILE A 153 -31.71 -17.28 33.59
CA ILE A 153 -32.39 -17.87 32.44
C ILE A 153 -32.11 -19.36 32.46
N THR A 154 -33.17 -20.16 32.40
CA THR A 154 -33.04 -21.62 32.40
C THR A 154 -33.34 -22.14 31.00
N LEU A 155 -32.43 -22.88 30.40
CA LEU A 155 -32.67 -23.65 29.18
C LEU A 155 -32.87 -25.12 29.58
N ILE A 156 -33.92 -25.75 29.06
CA ILE A 156 -34.24 -27.15 29.31
C ILE A 156 -34.11 -27.91 27.99
N THR A 157 -33.17 -28.84 27.92
CA THR A 157 -32.93 -29.69 26.74
C THR A 157 -33.13 -31.15 27.16
N GLY A 158 -34.21 -31.78 26.70
CA GLY A 158 -34.60 -33.11 27.18
C GLY A 158 -34.82 -33.15 28.71
N LYS A 159 -34.03 -33.96 29.45
CA LYS A 159 -34.08 -34.07 30.92
C LYS A 159 -33.14 -33.12 31.66
N ARG A 160 -32.38 -32.26 30.97
CA ARG A 160 -31.34 -31.40 31.57
C ARG A 160 -31.79 -29.95 31.68
N ARG A 161 -31.30 -29.27 32.72
CA ARG A 161 -31.52 -27.83 32.96
C ARG A 161 -30.17 -27.11 33.00
N LEU A 162 -29.96 -26.18 32.07
CA LEU A 162 -28.84 -25.25 32.04
C LEU A 162 -29.31 -23.94 32.69
N SER A 163 -28.63 -23.49 33.75
CA SER A 163 -28.92 -22.19 34.38
C SER A 163 -27.84 -21.17 34.00
N LEU A 164 -28.24 -20.12 33.30
CA LEU A 164 -27.38 -19.01 32.92
C LEU A 164 -27.74 -17.78 33.75
N LEU A 165 -26.76 -17.15 34.37
CA LEU A 165 -26.93 -15.94 35.18
C LEU A 165 -26.45 -14.73 34.39
N PHE A 166 -27.34 -13.77 34.14
CA PHE A 166 -27.01 -12.54 33.43
C PHE A 166 -27.02 -11.38 34.42
N LYS A 167 -25.87 -10.72 34.59
CA LYS A 167 -25.70 -9.55 35.46
C LYS A 167 -25.40 -8.32 34.61
N ARG A 168 -26.18 -7.25 34.76
CA ARG A 168 -25.91 -5.97 34.11
C ARG A 168 -25.01 -5.11 35.00
N MET A 169 -23.89 -4.64 34.46
CA MET A 169 -23.04 -3.66 35.11
C MET A 169 -23.06 -2.35 34.32
N VAL A 170 -23.34 -1.24 35.00
CA VAL A 170 -23.32 0.10 34.40
C VAL A 170 -22.04 0.79 34.85
N PHE A 171 -21.04 0.84 33.98
CA PHE A 171 -19.82 1.62 34.23
C PHE A 171 -19.72 2.78 33.26
N ASP A 172 -19.24 3.93 33.74
CA ASP A 172 -18.73 4.93 32.81
C ASP A 172 -17.40 4.44 32.24
N LEU A 173 -17.40 4.22 30.93
CA LEU A 173 -16.27 3.73 30.14
C LEU A 173 -15.42 4.90 29.60
N LYS A 174 -15.86 6.16 29.79
CA LYS A 174 -15.09 7.34 29.40
C LYS A 174 -13.70 7.33 30.07
N GLY A 175 -12.65 7.47 29.26
CA GLY A 175 -11.26 7.48 29.72
C GLY A 175 -10.66 6.10 30.05
N LYS A 176 -11.48 5.04 30.09
CA LYS A 176 -11.02 3.66 30.40
C LYS A 176 -10.62 2.86 29.17
N VAL A 177 -11.02 3.31 27.98
CA VAL A 177 -10.53 2.78 26.70
C VAL A 177 -9.61 3.82 26.06
N LYS A 178 -8.37 3.43 25.73
CA LYS A 178 -7.39 4.32 25.10
C LYS A 178 -7.01 3.84 23.71
N LEU A 179 -6.92 4.78 22.76
CA LEU A 179 -6.29 4.54 21.46
C LEU A 179 -4.77 4.65 21.63
N VAL A 180 -4.06 3.53 21.50
CA VAL A 180 -2.59 3.44 21.66
C VAL A 180 -1.88 3.86 20.37
N SER A 181 -2.35 3.38 19.23
CA SER A 181 -1.77 3.73 17.94
C SER A 181 -2.83 3.73 16.84
N TRP A 182 -2.64 4.61 15.86
CA TRP A 182 -3.43 4.65 14.63
C TRP A 182 -2.44 4.70 13.47
N ARG A 183 -2.46 3.72 12.58
CA ARG A 183 -1.55 3.61 11.43
C ARG A 183 -2.33 3.58 10.12
N VAL A 184 -1.85 4.33 9.12
CA VAL A 184 -2.42 4.43 7.77
C VAL A 184 -1.28 4.71 6.78
N PRO A 185 -1.17 4.05 5.61
CA PRO A 185 -1.90 2.86 5.20
C PRO A 185 -1.31 1.58 5.83
N THR A 186 -2.17 0.59 6.08
CA THR A 186 -1.82 -0.77 6.53
C THR A 186 -2.32 -1.83 5.56
N GLU A 187 -1.81 -3.04 5.71
CA GLU A 187 -2.31 -4.25 5.04
C GLU A 187 -3.60 -4.76 5.70
N GLU A 188 -4.22 -5.79 5.10
CA GLU A 188 -5.41 -6.48 5.62
C GLU A 188 -5.15 -7.14 7.00
N SER A 189 -3.93 -7.62 7.22
CA SER A 189 -3.41 -8.11 8.51
C SER A 189 -3.19 -6.98 9.53
N GLY A 190 -3.28 -5.73 9.09
CA GLY A 190 -3.11 -4.51 9.88
C GLY A 190 -1.66 -4.12 10.19
N TYR A 191 -0.68 -4.75 9.54
CA TYR A 191 0.71 -4.30 9.59
C TYR A 191 0.94 -3.06 8.71
N SER A 192 1.87 -2.20 9.15
CA SER A 192 2.21 -0.96 8.43
C SER A 192 3.10 -1.24 7.23
N LEU A 193 2.78 -0.63 6.10
CA LEU A 193 3.57 -0.69 4.88
C LEU A 193 4.82 0.20 5.00
N ARG A 194 5.99 -0.39 5.27
CA ARG A 194 7.25 0.36 5.47
C ARG A 194 7.69 1.20 4.27
N TYR A 195 7.29 0.82 3.05
CA TYR A 195 7.65 1.53 1.82
C TYR A 195 6.68 2.68 1.47
N ARG A 196 5.63 2.93 2.28
CA ARG A 196 4.71 4.06 2.09
C ARG A 196 4.83 5.04 3.25
N ARG A 197 4.70 6.33 2.93
CA ARG A 197 4.66 7.39 3.94
C ARG A 197 3.39 7.28 4.78
N GLU A 198 3.52 7.36 6.09
CA GLU A 198 2.37 7.29 6.99
C GLU A 198 1.45 8.51 6.80
N GLY A 199 0.13 8.27 6.81
CA GLY A 199 -0.90 9.27 6.55
C GLY A 199 -1.08 9.63 5.07
N LEU A 200 -0.37 8.99 4.13
CA LEU A 200 -0.46 9.31 2.70
C LEU A 200 -0.96 8.11 1.88
N LEU A 201 -2.02 8.34 1.10
CA LEU A 201 -2.56 7.40 0.12
C LEU A 201 -2.09 7.83 -1.27
N VAL A 202 -1.23 7.00 -1.89
CA VAL A 202 -0.70 7.24 -3.24
C VAL A 202 -1.55 6.47 -4.23
N VAL A 203 -2.44 7.16 -4.92
CA VAL A 203 -3.38 6.59 -5.90
C VAL A 203 -2.69 6.53 -7.27
N PRO A 204 -2.78 5.40 -8.00
CA PRO A 204 -2.19 5.27 -9.32
C PRO A 204 -2.81 6.29 -10.30
N ASN A 205 -2.02 6.63 -11.33
CA ASN A 205 -2.49 7.50 -12.40
C ASN A 205 -3.31 6.68 -13.41
N PRO A 206 -4.52 7.13 -13.79
CA PRO A 206 -5.39 6.40 -14.72
C PRO A 206 -4.76 6.13 -16.10
N LEU A 207 -3.83 6.97 -16.56
CA LEU A 207 -3.14 6.75 -17.84
C LEU A 207 -2.23 5.52 -17.79
N PHE A 208 -1.43 5.38 -16.73
CA PHE A 208 -0.57 4.21 -16.54
C PHE A 208 -1.38 2.95 -16.27
N GLU A 209 -2.52 3.08 -15.58
CA GLU A 209 -3.44 1.97 -15.36
C GLU A 209 -4.00 1.44 -16.71
N ARG A 210 -4.51 2.33 -17.56
CA ARG A 210 -4.99 1.96 -18.90
C ARG A 210 -3.91 1.32 -19.77
N LEU A 211 -2.69 1.87 -19.73
CA LEU A 211 -1.53 1.31 -20.44
C LEU A 211 -1.15 -0.07 -19.91
N GLY A 212 -1.15 -0.26 -18.59
CA GLY A 212 -0.90 -1.56 -17.97
C GLY A 212 -1.94 -2.60 -18.40
N TYR A 213 -3.22 -2.22 -18.41
CA TYR A 213 -4.30 -3.07 -18.93
C TYR A 213 -4.10 -3.44 -20.40
N LEU A 214 -3.75 -2.46 -21.26
CA LEU A 214 -3.53 -2.69 -22.70
C LEU A 214 -2.31 -3.56 -22.98
N LEU A 215 -1.22 -3.40 -22.20
CA LEU A 215 0.01 -4.18 -22.34
C LEU A 215 -0.07 -5.55 -21.63
N GLY A 216 -1.21 -5.91 -21.04
CA GLY A 216 -1.37 -7.17 -20.28
C GLY A 216 -0.56 -7.23 -18.98
N ILE A 217 0.07 -6.12 -18.58
CA ILE A 217 0.81 -6.00 -17.32
C ILE A 217 -0.22 -5.73 -16.23
N LYS A 218 -0.82 -6.82 -15.71
CA LYS A 218 -1.70 -6.80 -14.54
C LYS A 218 -0.87 -6.49 -13.28
N ALA A 219 -0.42 -5.25 -13.11
CA ALA A 219 -0.31 -4.73 -11.75
C ALA A 219 -1.69 -4.96 -11.10
N GLN A 220 -1.75 -5.42 -9.84
CA GLN A 220 -3.04 -5.59 -9.12
C GLN A 220 -3.87 -4.33 -9.34
N GLY A 221 -4.80 -4.40 -10.29
CA GLY A 221 -5.56 -3.25 -10.74
C GLY A 221 -6.38 -2.75 -9.58
N PHE A 222 -6.62 -1.45 -9.52
CA PHE A 222 -7.49 -0.90 -8.51
C PHE A 222 -8.91 -1.45 -8.74
N SER A 223 -9.29 -2.49 -7.99
CA SER A 223 -10.67 -2.96 -8.00
C SER A 223 -11.49 -2.00 -7.18
N ARG A 224 -12.52 -1.41 -7.82
CA ARG A 224 -13.52 -0.58 -7.13
C ARG A 224 -14.21 -1.33 -5.99
N TYR A 225 -14.27 -2.66 -6.10
CA TYR A 225 -14.95 -3.53 -5.15
C TYR A 225 -14.03 -4.05 -4.03
N ALA A 226 -12.71 -3.85 -4.14
CA ALA A 226 -11.76 -4.23 -3.10
C ALA A 226 -11.28 -2.99 -2.32
N PRO A 227 -10.97 -3.13 -1.02
CA PRO A 227 -10.30 -2.07 -0.27
C PRO A 227 -8.97 -1.69 -0.93
N PHE A 228 -8.73 -0.38 -1.11
CA PHE A 228 -7.47 0.13 -1.65
C PHE A 228 -6.31 0.03 -0.63
N ALA A 229 -6.65 0.30 0.62
CA ALA A 229 -5.74 0.25 1.75
C ALA A 229 -6.56 -0.03 3.00
N TYR A 230 -5.89 -0.29 4.11
CA TYR A 230 -6.53 -0.39 5.41
C TYR A 230 -5.98 0.68 6.35
N GLN A 231 -6.73 0.96 7.41
CA GLN A 231 -6.23 1.65 8.59
C GLN A 231 -6.31 0.72 9.78
N THR A 232 -5.29 0.77 10.63
CA THR A 232 -5.22 -0.04 11.83
C THR A 232 -5.23 0.83 13.07
N LEU A 233 -6.12 0.50 14.01
CA LEU A 233 -6.24 1.12 15.31
C LEU A 233 -5.89 0.07 16.36
N VAL A 234 -5.08 0.44 17.35
CA VAL A 234 -4.79 -0.41 18.51
C VAL A 234 -5.48 0.21 19.71
N LEU A 235 -6.48 -0.48 20.23
CA LEU A 235 -7.25 -0.08 21.39
C LEU A 235 -6.76 -0.83 22.62
N LYS A 236 -6.65 -0.15 23.76
CA LYS A 236 -6.28 -0.72 25.05
C LYS A 236 -7.42 -0.59 26.04
N ASN A 237 -7.72 -1.69 26.71
CA ASN A 237 -8.66 -1.74 27.82
C ASN A 237 -7.90 -1.49 29.13
N LEU A 238 -8.41 -0.59 29.97
CA LEU A 238 -7.89 -0.36 31.32
C LEU A 238 -8.80 -0.97 32.40
N THR A 239 -9.93 -1.56 32.04
CA THR A 239 -10.87 -2.18 32.99
C THR A 239 -10.52 -3.65 33.23
N GLY A 240 -10.97 -4.16 34.38
CA GLY A 240 -10.89 -5.58 34.75
C GLY A 240 -11.99 -6.45 34.11
N SER A 241 -12.80 -5.90 33.21
CA SER A 241 -13.89 -6.63 32.54
C SER A 241 -13.75 -6.53 31.02
N PRO A 242 -14.14 -7.56 30.25
CA PRO A 242 -14.06 -7.53 28.80
C PRO A 242 -15.03 -6.50 28.22
N LEU A 243 -14.67 -5.84 27.12
CA LEU A 243 -15.50 -4.83 26.45
C LEU A 243 -15.75 -5.21 25.00
N ASN A 244 -16.99 -5.10 24.56
CA ASN A 244 -17.39 -5.20 23.16
C ASN A 244 -17.61 -3.80 22.59
N LEU A 245 -16.84 -3.43 21.58
CA LEU A 245 -16.87 -2.11 20.97
C LEU A 245 -17.22 -2.21 19.48
N LEU A 246 -17.97 -1.24 18.99
CA LEU A 246 -18.23 -1.00 17.57
C LEU A 246 -17.41 0.20 17.12
N VAL A 247 -16.48 0.01 16.19
CA VAL A 247 -15.65 1.08 15.64
C VAL A 247 -16.17 1.46 14.27
N LYS A 248 -16.50 2.74 14.08
CA LYS A 248 -16.94 3.31 12.80
C LYS A 248 -15.90 4.31 12.30
N ALA A 249 -15.61 4.26 11.00
CA ALA A 249 -14.79 5.27 10.34
C ALA A 249 -15.61 6.14 9.39
N ASP A 250 -15.29 7.43 9.40
CA ASP A 250 -15.77 8.44 8.48
C ASP A 250 -14.59 9.16 7.82
N PHE A 251 -14.76 9.58 6.58
CA PHE A 251 -13.77 10.38 5.85
C PHE A 251 -14.43 11.68 5.39
N LEU A 252 -13.96 12.80 5.94
CA LEU A 252 -14.55 14.11 5.74
C LEU A 252 -13.61 15.00 4.92
N ASP A 253 -14.20 15.86 4.11
CA ASP A 253 -13.47 16.97 3.48
C ASP A 253 -13.23 18.07 4.53
N PRO A 254 -11.98 18.56 4.73
CA PRO A 254 -11.67 19.59 5.71
C PRO A 254 -12.37 20.93 5.43
N LYS A 255 -12.72 21.23 4.17
CA LYS A 255 -13.36 22.51 3.81
C LYS A 255 -14.87 22.48 4.03
N THR A 256 -15.52 21.38 3.63
CA THR A 256 -16.99 21.28 3.67
C THR A 256 -17.51 20.54 4.91
N GLY A 257 -16.66 19.79 5.61
CA GLY A 257 -17.04 18.92 6.73
C GLY A 257 -17.93 17.74 6.33
N LYS A 258 -18.22 17.57 5.03
CA LYS A 258 -19.11 16.54 4.50
C LYS A 258 -18.35 15.23 4.24
N PRO A 259 -19.02 14.06 4.37
CA PRO A 259 -18.41 12.79 4.03
C PRO A 259 -18.11 12.70 2.53
N VAL A 260 -16.92 12.22 2.19
CA VAL A 260 -16.47 12.08 0.81
C VAL A 260 -16.81 10.67 0.32
N PRO A 261 -17.74 10.51 -0.64
CA PRO A 261 -18.30 9.22 -1.01
C PRO A 261 -17.25 8.24 -1.57
N GLY A 262 -16.18 8.76 -2.17
CA GLY A 262 -15.10 7.96 -2.76
C GLY A 262 -14.28 7.13 -1.76
N PHE A 263 -14.39 7.38 -0.45
CA PHE A 263 -13.73 6.56 0.58
C PHE A 263 -14.55 5.37 1.07
N TYR A 264 -15.79 5.25 0.62
CA TYR A 264 -16.75 4.24 1.05
C TYR A 264 -16.87 3.13 0.00
N PRO A 265 -17.28 1.91 0.39
CA PRO A 265 -17.49 0.83 -0.56
C PRO A 265 -18.56 1.22 -1.60
N PRO A 266 -18.44 0.77 -2.86
CA PRO A 266 -19.45 0.99 -3.88
C PRO A 266 -20.78 0.33 -3.49
N ARG A 267 -21.90 0.88 -3.99
CA ARG A 267 -23.26 0.40 -3.65
C ARG A 267 -23.45 -1.05 -4.08
N PHE A 268 -23.88 -1.91 -3.15
CA PHE A 268 -24.30 -3.28 -3.42
C PHE A 268 -25.81 -3.41 -3.14
N GLY A 269 -26.61 -3.76 -4.15
CA GLY A 269 -28.04 -4.13 -4.02
C GLY A 269 -29.04 -3.00 -3.73
N MET A 270 -30.32 -3.38 -3.60
CA MET A 270 -31.51 -2.48 -3.55
C MET A 270 -31.70 -1.68 -2.24
N ILE A 271 -30.78 -1.75 -1.26
CA ILE A 271 -30.89 -1.06 0.04
C ILE A 271 -29.64 -0.18 0.31
N GLY A 272 -29.05 0.37 -0.75
CA GLY A 272 -27.73 1.00 -0.75
C GLY A 272 -27.66 2.41 -0.14
N HIS A 273 -27.91 2.56 1.17
CA HIS A 273 -27.40 3.71 1.93
C HIS A 273 -25.91 3.48 2.23
N PHE A 274 -25.09 4.54 2.15
CA PHE A 274 -23.64 4.50 2.39
C PHE A 274 -23.30 3.75 3.69
N LYS A 275 -22.86 2.48 3.59
CA LYS A 275 -22.43 1.71 4.76
C LYS A 275 -21.02 2.16 5.13
N LYS A 276 -20.93 2.90 6.23
CA LYS A 276 -19.65 3.32 6.82
C LYS A 276 -18.79 2.08 7.13
N PRO A 277 -17.46 2.11 6.91
CA PRO A 277 -16.59 1.04 7.37
C PRO A 277 -16.77 0.84 8.87
N LEU A 278 -17.10 -0.40 9.24
CA LEU A 278 -17.43 -0.79 10.59
C LEU A 278 -16.65 -2.06 10.97
N ALA A 279 -16.19 -2.12 12.21
CA ALA A 279 -15.56 -3.30 12.79
C ALA A 279 -16.09 -3.52 14.20
N LEU A 280 -16.43 -4.78 14.51
CA LEU A 280 -16.74 -5.23 15.86
C LEU A 280 -15.44 -5.68 16.52
N VAL A 281 -15.24 -5.27 17.77
CA VAL A 281 -13.97 -5.45 18.48
C VAL A 281 -14.23 -5.97 19.88
N TYR A 282 -13.65 -7.12 20.18
CA TYR A 282 -13.56 -7.64 21.53
C TYR A 282 -12.26 -7.18 22.19
N LEU A 283 -12.36 -6.42 23.28
CA LEU A 283 -11.23 -6.02 24.10
C LEU A 283 -11.19 -6.86 25.39
N PRO A 284 -10.16 -7.70 25.59
CA PRO A 284 -10.00 -8.44 26.82
C PRO A 284 -9.70 -7.52 28.03
N PRO A 285 -9.93 -7.98 29.27
CA PRO A 285 -9.56 -7.25 30.49
C PRO A 285 -8.07 -6.86 30.47
N HIS A 286 -7.75 -5.60 30.76
CA HIS A 286 -6.38 -5.05 30.75
C HIS A 286 -5.54 -5.28 29.48
N GLY A 287 -6.14 -5.78 28.39
CA GLY A 287 -5.44 -6.15 27.17
C GLY A 287 -5.61 -5.16 26.03
N ASN A 288 -5.03 -5.52 24.89
CA ASN A 288 -5.07 -4.73 23.66
C ASN A 288 -5.83 -5.49 22.57
N ALA A 289 -6.53 -4.77 21.69
CA ALA A 289 -7.14 -5.32 20.49
C ALA A 289 -6.74 -4.48 19.27
N GLN A 290 -6.46 -5.17 18.16
CA GLN A 290 -6.17 -4.56 16.88
C GLN A 290 -7.44 -4.51 16.04
N VAL A 291 -7.71 -3.36 15.43
CA VAL A 291 -8.89 -3.11 14.62
C VAL A 291 -8.44 -2.67 13.25
N VAL A 292 -8.79 -3.44 12.23
CA VAL A 292 -8.47 -3.14 10.83
C VAL A 292 -9.74 -2.68 10.15
N LEU A 293 -9.70 -1.48 9.55
CA LEU A 293 -10.84 -0.90 8.81
C LEU A 293 -10.43 -0.65 7.36
N PRO A 294 -11.24 -1.06 6.38
CA PRO A 294 -10.96 -0.84 4.97
C PRO A 294 -11.11 0.63 4.58
N ILE A 295 -10.26 1.07 3.65
CA ILE A 295 -10.32 2.36 2.97
C ILE A 295 -10.50 2.09 1.48
N TYR A 296 -11.60 2.58 0.92
CA TYR A 296 -11.82 2.56 -0.53
C TYR A 296 -11.31 3.87 -1.13
N VAL A 297 -10.96 3.91 -2.41
CA VAL A 297 -10.53 5.15 -3.06
C VAL A 297 -11.04 5.22 -4.49
N GLU A 298 -12.30 5.62 -4.68
CA GLU A 298 -12.92 5.79 -6.00
C GLU A 298 -13.21 7.27 -6.28
N GLY A 299 -12.66 7.82 -7.38
CA GLY A 299 -12.98 9.19 -7.81
C GLY A 299 -12.54 10.31 -6.85
N VAL A 300 -11.74 10.01 -5.82
CA VAL A 300 -11.26 11.00 -4.85
C VAL A 300 -10.22 11.92 -5.53
N SER A 301 -10.33 13.23 -5.28
CA SER A 301 -9.38 14.21 -5.79
C SER A 301 -8.10 14.26 -4.94
N PRO A 302 -6.94 14.66 -5.49
CA PRO A 302 -5.75 14.87 -4.68
C PRO A 302 -5.97 16.01 -3.67
N GLY A 303 -5.58 15.80 -2.41
CA GLY A 303 -5.77 16.79 -1.35
C GLY A 303 -5.63 16.21 0.06
N GLU A 304 -5.82 17.07 1.06
CA GLU A 304 -5.93 16.66 2.46
C GLU A 304 -7.38 16.33 2.81
N TYR A 305 -7.57 15.24 3.53
CA TYR A 305 -8.85 14.77 4.05
C TYR A 305 -8.74 14.47 5.55
N VAL A 306 -9.87 14.44 6.25
CA VAL A 306 -9.92 14.13 7.68
C VAL A 306 -10.53 12.74 7.85
N ALA A 307 -9.72 11.78 8.27
CA ALA A 307 -10.21 10.51 8.76
C ALA A 307 -10.72 10.72 10.19
N ARG A 308 -11.94 10.29 10.49
CA ARG A 308 -12.59 10.38 11.79
C ARG A 308 -13.02 9.00 12.23
N VAL A 309 -12.52 8.55 13.37
CA VAL A 309 -12.87 7.25 13.97
C VAL A 309 -13.68 7.52 15.22
N ALA A 310 -14.85 6.90 15.29
CA ALA A 310 -15.74 6.92 16.45
C ALA A 310 -15.88 5.51 17.01
N VAL A 311 -15.64 5.37 18.32
CA VAL A 311 -15.72 4.09 19.03
C VAL A 311 -16.95 4.10 19.92
N TYR A 312 -17.84 3.14 19.72
CA TYR A 312 -19.10 3.00 20.44
C TYR A 312 -19.04 1.74 21.32
N PRO A 313 -19.61 1.75 22.52
CA PRO A 313 -19.99 0.51 23.19
C PRO A 313 -21.00 -0.24 22.33
N LEU A 314 -20.92 -1.57 22.29
CA LEU A 314 -21.87 -2.36 21.53
C LEU A 314 -23.29 -2.17 22.09
N GLY A 315 -24.23 -1.76 21.24
CA GLY A 315 -25.62 -1.46 21.65
C GLY A 315 -25.89 -0.02 22.10
N GLU A 316 -24.86 0.85 22.18
CA GLU A 316 -25.05 2.26 22.54
C GLU A 316 -24.92 3.20 21.33
N GLU A 317 -25.75 4.25 21.31
CA GLU A 317 -25.70 5.29 20.25
C GLU A 317 -24.63 6.36 20.50
N LYS A 318 -24.19 6.54 21.75
CA LYS A 318 -23.21 7.58 22.11
C LYS A 318 -21.78 7.01 22.03
N PRO A 319 -20.86 7.69 21.32
CA PRO A 319 -19.48 7.23 21.24
C PRO A 319 -18.73 7.45 22.56
N LEU A 320 -17.82 6.53 22.90
CA LEU A 320 -16.87 6.68 24.02
C LEU A 320 -15.90 7.84 23.76
N PHE A 321 -15.38 7.89 22.54
CA PHE A 321 -14.54 8.98 22.06
C PHE A 321 -14.57 9.04 20.52
N VAL A 322 -14.23 10.22 20.01
CA VAL A 322 -14.05 10.47 18.58
C VAL A 322 -12.64 11.00 18.39
N LYS A 323 -11.88 10.40 17.48
CA LYS A 323 -10.54 10.84 17.10
C LYS A 323 -10.51 11.16 15.62
N ALA A 324 -9.85 12.27 15.27
CA ALA A 324 -9.66 12.69 13.91
C ALA A 324 -8.17 12.80 13.59
N ARG A 325 -7.79 12.41 12.36
CA ARG A 325 -6.42 12.51 11.83
C ARG A 325 -6.50 12.97 10.39
N ARG A 326 -5.55 13.82 9.97
CA ARG A 326 -5.42 14.21 8.57
C ARG A 326 -4.77 13.08 7.76
N ILE A 327 -5.35 12.79 6.61
CA ILE A 327 -4.81 11.88 5.60
C ILE A 327 -4.64 12.64 4.29
N GLY A 328 -3.50 12.47 3.62
CA GLY A 328 -3.26 13.03 2.30
C GLY A 328 -3.59 12.00 1.23
N VAL A 329 -4.24 12.44 0.14
CA VAL A 329 -4.36 11.67 -1.09
C VAL A 329 -3.53 12.36 -2.15
N THR A 330 -2.56 11.65 -2.71
CA THR A 330 -1.73 12.12 -3.82
C THR A 330 -1.96 11.24 -5.03
N ARG A 331 -2.12 11.86 -6.20
CA ARG A 331 -2.18 11.18 -7.50
C ARG A 331 -1.06 11.73 -8.39
N GLY A 332 -0.41 10.86 -9.15
CA GLY A 332 0.55 11.31 -10.16
C GLY A 332 -0.14 12.23 -11.18
N SER A 333 0.49 13.35 -11.52
CA SER A 333 -0.07 14.29 -12.50
C SER A 333 -0.25 13.60 -13.86
N PRO A 334 -1.45 13.66 -14.48
CA PRO A 334 -1.69 13.09 -15.80
C PRO A 334 -0.81 13.75 -16.87
N TRP A 335 -0.53 15.05 -16.74
CA TRP A 335 0.34 15.78 -17.68
C TRP A 335 1.78 15.30 -17.64
N LEU A 336 2.32 14.99 -16.45
CA LEU A 336 3.68 14.45 -16.32
C LEU A 336 3.76 13.04 -16.91
N ALA A 337 2.74 12.21 -16.68
CA ALA A 337 2.68 10.88 -17.27
C ALA A 337 2.54 10.93 -18.79
N ALA A 338 1.67 11.79 -19.33
CA ALA A 338 1.53 12.00 -20.76
C ALA A 338 2.84 12.53 -21.38
N GLY A 339 3.49 13.50 -20.73
CA GLY A 339 4.79 14.02 -21.16
C GLY A 339 5.86 12.94 -21.20
N LEU A 340 5.94 12.09 -20.17
CA LEU A 340 6.86 10.94 -20.16
C LEU A 340 6.58 9.98 -21.31
N LEU A 341 5.31 9.62 -21.54
CA LEU A 341 4.94 8.70 -22.63
C LEU A 341 5.26 9.30 -24.00
N MET A 342 5.04 10.60 -24.18
CA MET A 342 5.42 11.32 -25.40
C MET A 342 6.93 11.30 -25.62
N ILE A 343 7.72 11.54 -24.57
CA ILE A 343 9.20 11.47 -24.62
C ILE A 343 9.65 10.05 -25.00
N LEU A 344 9.07 9.03 -24.37
CA LEU A 344 9.42 7.63 -24.67
C LEU A 344 9.04 7.25 -26.10
N ALA A 345 7.84 7.63 -26.55
CA ALA A 345 7.38 7.34 -27.92
C ALA A 345 8.23 8.06 -28.97
N THR A 346 8.49 9.36 -28.78
CA THR A 346 9.34 10.14 -29.69
C THR A 346 10.78 9.64 -29.71
N GLY A 347 11.35 9.31 -28.55
CA GLY A 347 12.70 8.74 -28.45
C GLY A 347 12.81 7.39 -29.15
N ALA A 348 11.84 6.50 -28.96
CA ALA A 348 11.81 5.19 -29.62
C ALA A 348 11.65 5.33 -31.15
N LEU A 349 10.72 6.18 -31.61
CA LEU A 349 10.49 6.43 -33.03
C LEU A 349 11.74 7.03 -33.70
N TYR A 350 12.37 8.01 -33.06
CA TYR A 350 13.56 8.67 -33.61
C TYR A 350 14.77 7.72 -33.65
N SER A 351 15.01 6.95 -32.58
CA SER A 351 16.04 5.91 -32.57
C SER A 351 15.81 4.84 -33.65
N GLY A 352 14.55 4.39 -33.83
CA GLY A 352 14.19 3.48 -34.92
C GLY A 352 14.42 4.09 -36.30
N ALA A 353 14.07 5.36 -36.50
CA ALA A 353 14.29 6.09 -37.75
C ALA A 353 15.78 6.25 -38.06
N ILE A 354 16.63 6.54 -37.07
CA ILE A 354 18.08 6.58 -37.23
C ILE A 354 18.60 5.20 -37.61
N PHE A 355 18.19 4.15 -36.91
CA PHE A 355 18.67 2.80 -37.15
C PHE A 355 18.39 2.33 -38.59
N LEU A 356 17.18 2.60 -39.10
CA LEU A 356 16.80 2.29 -40.49
C LEU A 356 17.41 3.26 -41.51
N GLY A 357 17.63 4.51 -41.12
CA GLY A 357 18.08 5.61 -42.00
C GLY A 357 19.57 5.90 -41.99
N LEU A 358 20.38 5.19 -41.19
CA LEU A 358 21.78 5.53 -40.92
C LEU A 358 22.62 5.64 -42.19
N ARG A 359 22.44 4.70 -43.14
CA ARG A 359 23.17 4.73 -44.43
C ARG A 359 22.87 5.99 -45.24
N ARG A 360 21.59 6.40 -45.29
CA ARG A 360 21.16 7.62 -46.00
C ARG A 360 21.72 8.87 -45.32
N LEU A 361 21.72 8.87 -43.98
CA LEU A 361 22.23 9.99 -43.21
C LEU A 361 23.74 10.16 -43.41
N LEU A 362 24.52 9.07 -43.41
CA LEU A 362 25.96 9.10 -43.69
C LEU A 362 26.29 9.53 -45.12
N SER A 363 25.50 9.10 -46.12
CA SER A 363 25.72 9.51 -47.51
C SER A 363 25.50 11.01 -47.78
N GLY A 364 24.87 11.73 -46.85
CA GLY A 364 24.65 13.17 -46.95
C GLY A 364 25.84 14.04 -46.57
N PHE A 365 26.94 13.45 -46.10
CA PHE A 365 28.12 14.18 -45.61
C PHE A 365 29.37 13.82 -46.41
N ASN A 366 30.23 14.82 -46.63
CA ASN A 366 31.55 14.59 -47.24
C ASN A 366 32.52 13.98 -46.21
N LEU A 367 33.60 13.34 -46.66
CA LEU A 367 34.61 12.73 -45.77
C LEU A 367 35.17 13.74 -44.75
N ARG A 368 35.41 14.97 -45.18
CA ARG A 368 35.85 16.08 -44.32
C ARG A 368 34.81 16.45 -43.25
N GLU A 369 33.53 16.43 -43.60
CA GLU A 369 32.47 16.77 -42.65
C GLU A 369 32.28 15.63 -41.65
N LEU A 370 32.37 14.38 -42.11
CA LEU A 370 32.33 13.20 -41.25
C LEU A 370 33.50 13.17 -40.26
N SER A 371 34.71 13.57 -40.66
CA SER A 371 35.85 13.64 -39.73
C SER A 371 35.66 14.73 -38.67
N LEU A 372 35.10 15.90 -39.04
CA LEU A 372 34.75 16.95 -38.09
C LEU A 372 33.63 16.52 -37.13
N VAL A 373 32.60 15.84 -37.64
CA VAL A 373 31.53 15.24 -36.82
C VAL A 373 32.09 14.21 -35.84
N ALA A 374 33.02 13.37 -36.29
CA ALA A 374 33.67 12.39 -35.44
C ALA A 374 34.56 13.03 -34.37
N LEU A 375 35.30 14.08 -34.74
CA LEU A 375 36.05 14.89 -33.79
C LEU A 375 35.13 15.51 -32.73
N ALA A 376 33.99 16.08 -33.14
CA ALA A 376 33.02 16.64 -32.19
C ALA A 376 32.48 15.57 -31.23
N GLY A 377 32.10 14.39 -31.73
CA GLY A 377 31.65 13.28 -30.90
C GLY A 377 32.72 12.78 -29.93
N ALA A 378 33.97 12.65 -30.38
CA ALA A 378 35.09 12.21 -29.57
C ALA A 378 35.48 13.22 -28.49
N VAL A 379 35.51 14.52 -28.82
CA VAL A 379 35.78 15.57 -27.82
C VAL A 379 34.64 15.66 -26.81
N ALA A 380 33.38 15.59 -27.25
CA ALA A 380 32.23 15.53 -26.36
C ALA A 380 32.37 14.35 -25.37
N PHE A 381 32.76 13.18 -25.84
CA PHE A 381 33.03 12.02 -24.99
C PHE A 381 34.17 12.26 -24.00
N GLY A 382 35.30 12.78 -24.46
CA GLY A 382 36.45 13.07 -23.59
C GLY A 382 36.12 14.09 -22.49
N LEU A 383 35.35 15.13 -22.83
CA LEU A 383 34.90 16.14 -21.88
C LEU A 383 33.94 15.58 -20.85
N ASP A 384 33.00 14.73 -21.25
CA ASP A 384 32.05 14.10 -20.33
C ASP A 384 32.76 13.08 -19.42
N PHE A 385 33.75 12.35 -19.94
CA PHE A 385 34.60 11.44 -19.15
C PHE A 385 35.42 12.18 -18.10
N LEU A 386 36.21 13.18 -18.52
CA LEU A 386 37.05 13.98 -17.63
C LEU A 386 36.19 14.78 -16.65
N GLY A 387 35.09 15.33 -17.14
CA GLY A 387 34.08 16.03 -16.38
C GLY A 387 33.45 15.16 -15.31
N GLY A 388 33.10 13.91 -15.63
CA GLY A 388 32.60 12.94 -14.67
C GLY A 388 33.58 12.64 -13.54
N LEU A 389 34.87 12.45 -13.87
CA LEU A 389 35.93 12.24 -12.87
C LEU A 389 36.09 13.46 -11.94
N LEU A 390 36.17 14.66 -12.53
CA LEU A 390 36.29 15.90 -11.76
C LEU A 390 35.05 16.11 -10.89
N SER A 391 33.86 15.87 -11.45
CA SER A 391 32.58 15.98 -10.77
C SER A 391 32.48 15.02 -9.58
N ASN A 392 33.01 13.79 -9.67
CA ASN A 392 33.03 12.86 -8.54
C ASN A 392 33.90 13.37 -7.38
N ILE A 393 35.06 13.97 -7.69
CA ILE A 393 35.92 14.59 -6.69
C ILE A 393 35.21 15.80 -6.07
N LEU A 394 34.67 16.69 -6.89
CA LEU A 394 33.96 17.89 -6.43
C LEU A 394 32.70 17.53 -5.63
N TYR A 395 32.02 16.44 -5.97
CA TYR A 395 30.86 15.95 -5.23
C TYR A 395 31.23 15.56 -3.80
N ALA A 396 32.44 15.03 -3.56
CA ALA A 396 32.90 14.73 -2.21
C ALA A 396 33.04 15.99 -1.34
N PHE A 397 33.36 17.14 -1.94
CA PHE A 397 33.55 18.41 -1.23
C PHE A 397 32.28 19.29 -1.18
N LEU A 398 31.59 19.45 -2.31
CA LEU A 398 30.44 20.36 -2.47
C LEU A 398 29.09 19.66 -2.33
N GLY A 399 29.06 18.32 -2.30
CA GLY A 399 27.83 17.53 -2.27
C GLY A 399 26.85 17.95 -3.38
N PRO A 400 25.60 18.31 -3.03
CA PRO A 400 24.58 18.67 -4.02
C PRO A 400 24.85 19.98 -4.78
N PHE A 401 25.78 20.82 -4.32
CA PHE A 401 26.18 22.06 -5.01
C PHE A 401 27.23 21.86 -6.10
N ASN A 402 27.77 20.65 -6.24
CA ASN A 402 28.70 20.31 -7.32
C ASN A 402 28.13 20.64 -8.71
N ILE A 403 26.81 20.61 -8.88
CA ILE A 403 26.16 20.98 -10.12
C ILE A 403 26.50 22.41 -10.62
N LEU A 404 26.84 23.34 -9.71
CA LEU A 404 27.27 24.69 -10.08
C LEU A 404 28.70 24.70 -10.63
N VAL A 405 29.62 24.04 -9.95
CA VAL A 405 31.05 24.11 -10.30
C VAL A 405 31.39 23.08 -11.39
N GLY A 406 30.99 21.82 -11.18
CA GLY A 406 31.17 20.75 -12.16
C GLY A 406 30.42 21.05 -13.44
N GLY A 407 29.16 21.49 -13.34
CA GLY A 407 28.35 21.84 -14.50
C GLY A 407 28.93 23.00 -15.33
N LEU A 408 29.53 24.00 -14.69
CA LEU A 408 30.15 25.13 -15.39
C LEU A 408 31.27 24.66 -16.32
N VAL A 409 32.20 23.85 -15.80
CA VAL A 409 33.36 23.42 -16.58
C VAL A 409 32.93 22.45 -17.68
N THR A 410 32.04 21.51 -17.38
CA THR A 410 31.66 20.47 -18.35
C THR A 410 30.73 21.02 -19.43
N GLU A 411 29.63 21.69 -19.06
CA GLU A 411 28.62 22.12 -20.02
C GLU A 411 29.11 23.27 -20.89
N VAL A 412 29.80 24.26 -20.33
CA VAL A 412 30.31 25.40 -21.10
C VAL A 412 31.31 24.92 -22.14
N VAL A 413 32.25 24.06 -21.76
CA VAL A 413 33.29 23.57 -22.70
C VAL A 413 32.68 22.62 -23.73
N HIS A 414 31.79 21.71 -23.32
CA HIS A 414 31.09 20.81 -24.22
C HIS A 414 30.34 21.58 -25.31
N TYR A 415 29.49 22.55 -24.92
CA TYR A 415 28.71 23.33 -25.88
C TYR A 415 29.54 24.34 -26.66
N ALA A 416 30.67 24.83 -26.13
CA ALA A 416 31.60 25.65 -26.89
C ALA A 416 32.23 24.88 -28.05
N VAL A 417 32.76 23.68 -27.80
CA VAL A 417 33.34 22.85 -28.86
C VAL A 417 32.26 22.38 -29.83
N PHE A 418 31.14 21.87 -29.32
CA PHE A 418 30.03 21.39 -30.14
C PHE A 418 29.54 22.48 -31.11
N THR A 419 29.34 23.71 -30.61
CA THR A 419 28.86 24.82 -31.43
C THR A 419 29.93 25.31 -32.41
N ALA A 420 31.21 25.32 -32.02
CA ALA A 420 32.30 25.69 -32.91
C ALA A 420 32.36 24.77 -34.15
N VAL A 421 32.22 23.45 -33.95
CA VAL A 421 32.19 22.49 -35.06
C VAL A 421 30.89 22.57 -35.84
N LEU A 422 29.74 22.79 -35.19
CA LEU A 422 28.45 23.01 -35.86
C LEU A 422 28.50 24.20 -36.83
N VAL A 423 29.25 25.26 -36.51
CA VAL A 423 29.45 26.41 -37.42
C VAL A 423 30.23 26.02 -38.67
N LEU A 424 31.17 25.08 -38.57
CA LEU A 424 31.94 24.56 -39.70
C LEU A 424 31.11 23.58 -40.56
N VAL A 425 30.25 22.77 -39.93
CA VAL A 425 29.39 21.78 -40.61
C VAL A 425 27.91 22.02 -40.28
N PRO A 426 27.28 23.07 -40.83
CA PRO A 426 25.90 23.41 -40.52
C PRO A 426 24.90 22.57 -41.35
N ARG A 427 24.96 21.24 -41.22
CA ARG A 427 24.05 20.31 -41.91
C ARG A 427 23.13 19.57 -40.94
N PRO A 428 21.87 19.31 -41.33
CA PRO A 428 20.97 18.49 -40.53
C PRO A 428 21.54 17.08 -40.37
N GLY A 429 21.44 16.54 -39.16
CA GLY A 429 22.05 15.26 -38.78
C GLY A 429 23.44 15.38 -38.13
N PHE A 430 24.04 16.58 -38.08
CA PHE A 430 25.29 16.82 -37.35
C PHE A 430 25.15 16.44 -35.87
N ALA A 431 24.10 16.93 -35.19
CA ALA A 431 23.87 16.67 -33.78
C ALA A 431 23.58 15.18 -33.53
N THR A 432 22.81 14.56 -34.42
CA THR A 432 22.51 13.13 -34.38
C THR A 432 23.76 12.26 -34.47
N LEU A 433 24.64 12.51 -35.45
CA LEU A 433 25.85 11.69 -35.65
C LEU A 433 26.88 11.91 -34.54
N SER A 434 27.14 13.16 -34.17
CA SER A 434 28.10 13.47 -33.11
C SER A 434 27.65 12.88 -31.77
N GLY A 435 26.35 12.98 -31.44
CA GLY A 435 25.78 12.37 -30.24
C GLY A 435 25.76 10.84 -30.28
N LEU A 436 25.55 10.22 -31.46
CA LEU A 436 25.65 8.77 -31.62
C LEU A 436 27.09 8.27 -31.43
N LEU A 437 28.07 8.97 -32.00
CA LEU A 437 29.49 8.65 -31.82
C LEU A 437 29.92 8.79 -30.37
N HIS A 438 29.52 9.88 -29.71
CA HIS A 438 29.71 10.09 -28.28
C HIS A 438 29.15 8.91 -27.46
N TYR A 439 27.91 8.48 -27.76
CA TYR A 439 27.29 7.34 -27.08
C TYR A 439 28.02 6.02 -27.36
N LEU A 440 28.43 5.75 -28.61
CA LEU A 440 29.16 4.55 -28.98
C LEU A 440 30.52 4.46 -28.27
N MET A 441 31.24 5.58 -28.15
CA MET A 441 32.49 5.63 -27.37
C MET A 441 32.25 5.39 -25.88
N GLY A 442 31.15 5.90 -25.33
CA GLY A 442 30.73 5.58 -23.97
C GLY A 442 30.42 4.10 -23.80
N LEU A 443 29.74 3.49 -24.78
CA LEU A 443 29.41 2.07 -24.76
C LEU A 443 30.66 1.19 -24.79
N THR A 444 31.66 1.53 -25.60
CA THR A 444 32.90 0.75 -25.69
C THR A 444 33.75 0.85 -24.43
N LEU A 445 33.83 2.03 -23.79
CA LEU A 445 34.63 2.22 -22.58
C LEU A 445 33.95 1.65 -21.33
N PHE A 446 32.64 1.84 -21.18
CA PHE A 446 31.90 1.49 -19.95
C PHE A 446 31.13 0.16 -20.02
N GLY A 447 31.00 -0.45 -21.20
CA GLY A 447 30.57 -1.84 -21.36
C GLY A 447 29.11 -2.16 -21.01
N GLY A 448 28.18 -1.21 -21.13
CA GLY A 448 26.78 -1.44 -20.75
C GLY A 448 25.78 -0.80 -21.70
N LEU A 449 25.09 -1.62 -22.50
CA LEU A 449 23.88 -1.21 -23.22
C LEU A 449 22.67 -1.53 -22.35
N ARG A 450 21.98 -0.50 -21.85
CA ARG A 450 20.74 -0.66 -21.08
C ARG A 450 19.54 -0.66 -22.02
N ALA A 451 18.52 -1.43 -21.67
CA ALA A 451 17.26 -1.46 -22.42
C ALA A 451 16.58 -0.07 -22.52
N THR A 452 16.90 0.84 -21.60
CA THR A 452 16.38 2.21 -21.59
C THR A 452 17.09 3.14 -22.56
N ASP A 453 18.32 2.84 -22.97
CA ASP A 453 19.18 3.79 -23.69
C ASP A 453 18.60 4.30 -25.03
N PRO A 454 17.90 3.48 -25.85
CA PRO A 454 17.27 3.98 -27.07
C PRO A 454 16.24 5.08 -26.84
N PHE A 455 15.56 5.07 -25.69
CA PHE A 455 14.58 6.10 -25.33
C PHE A 455 15.26 7.40 -24.92
N PHE A 456 16.30 7.31 -24.07
CA PHE A 456 17.04 8.47 -23.55
C PHE A 456 17.86 9.14 -24.66
N LEU A 457 18.61 8.36 -25.44
CA LEU A 457 19.43 8.87 -26.53
C LEU A 457 18.53 9.43 -27.63
N GLY A 458 17.52 8.67 -28.07
CA GLY A 458 16.62 9.10 -29.13
C GLY A 458 15.91 10.40 -28.82
N ALA A 459 15.38 10.55 -27.60
CA ALA A 459 14.73 11.78 -27.18
C ALA A 459 15.72 12.96 -27.12
N ARG A 460 16.92 12.75 -26.57
CA ARG A 460 17.97 13.78 -26.48
C ARG A 460 18.35 14.31 -27.87
N LEU A 461 18.62 13.40 -28.80
CA LEU A 461 19.01 13.74 -30.17
C LEU A 461 17.86 14.41 -30.93
N PHE A 462 16.63 13.90 -30.78
CA PHE A 462 15.45 14.50 -31.39
C PHE A 462 15.24 15.95 -30.96
N VAL A 463 15.32 16.24 -29.66
CA VAL A 463 15.12 17.59 -29.12
C VAL A 463 16.16 18.56 -29.66
N ILE A 464 17.46 18.18 -29.68
CA ILE A 464 18.52 19.05 -30.21
C ILE A 464 18.31 19.31 -31.71
N GLU A 465 18.07 18.26 -32.49
CA GLU A 465 17.88 18.38 -33.94
C GLU A 465 16.62 19.19 -34.28
N ALA A 466 15.52 18.96 -33.57
CA ALA A 466 14.26 19.68 -33.74
C ALA A 466 14.42 21.17 -33.38
N CYS A 467 15.08 21.50 -32.27
CA CYS A 467 15.34 22.89 -31.89
C CYS A 467 16.24 23.59 -32.92
N LEU A 468 17.32 22.95 -33.37
CA LEU A 468 18.19 23.50 -34.42
C LEU A 468 17.43 23.71 -35.73
N PHE A 469 16.51 22.80 -36.09
CA PHE A 469 15.69 22.94 -37.29
C PHE A 469 14.65 24.08 -37.16
N LEU A 470 13.89 24.12 -36.06
CA LEU A 470 12.83 25.12 -35.80
C LEU A 470 13.37 26.55 -35.76
N PHE A 471 14.51 26.75 -35.07
CA PHE A 471 15.15 28.06 -34.98
C PHE A 471 15.99 28.40 -36.22
N ARG A 472 15.98 27.55 -37.25
CA ARG A 472 16.76 27.66 -38.49
C ARG A 472 18.27 27.79 -38.22
N GLY A 473 18.75 27.10 -37.19
CA GLY A 473 20.14 27.16 -36.75
C GLY A 473 21.13 26.75 -37.84
N TYR A 474 20.77 25.77 -38.66
CA TYR A 474 21.58 25.33 -39.80
C TYR A 474 21.74 26.39 -40.91
N ARG A 475 20.83 27.36 -41.03
CA ARG A 475 20.95 28.42 -42.05
C ARG A 475 21.86 29.58 -41.63
N ARG A 476 21.94 29.85 -40.33
CA ARG A 476 22.75 30.93 -39.75
C ARG A 476 23.40 30.44 -38.46
N PRO A 477 24.46 29.61 -38.53
CA PRO A 477 24.98 28.88 -37.37
C PRO A 477 25.67 29.79 -36.33
N TRP A 478 26.02 31.02 -36.70
CA TRP A 478 26.72 32.03 -35.90
C TRP A 478 25.79 33.12 -35.31
N GLY A 479 24.46 32.97 -35.44
CA GLY A 479 23.48 33.93 -34.91
C GLY A 479 22.97 33.56 -33.52
N GLY A 480 22.53 34.55 -32.72
CA GLY A 480 21.99 34.29 -31.37
C GLY A 480 20.79 33.31 -31.31
N ARG A 481 20.13 33.05 -32.45
CA ARG A 481 19.09 32.02 -32.57
C ARG A 481 19.62 30.60 -32.38
N THR A 482 20.84 30.28 -32.80
CA THR A 482 21.43 28.94 -32.63
C THR A 482 21.81 28.71 -31.18
N VAL A 483 22.41 29.72 -30.56
CA VAL A 483 22.73 29.75 -29.13
C VAL A 483 21.47 29.53 -28.30
N LEU A 484 20.39 30.26 -28.61
CA LEU A 484 19.11 30.09 -27.93
C LEU A 484 18.48 28.71 -28.19
N ALA A 485 18.58 28.19 -29.42
CA ALA A 485 18.05 26.87 -29.76
C ALA A 485 18.75 25.75 -28.96
N LEU A 486 20.07 25.82 -28.83
CA LEU A 486 20.86 24.85 -28.05
C LEU A 486 20.55 24.96 -26.56
N ALA A 487 20.46 26.17 -26.01
CA ALA A 487 20.10 26.39 -24.60
C ALA A 487 18.69 25.88 -24.27
N ILE A 488 17.71 26.10 -25.15
CA ILE A 488 16.35 25.58 -24.97
C ILE A 488 16.36 24.04 -25.10
N ALA A 489 17.06 23.50 -26.09
CA ALA A 489 17.16 22.06 -26.28
C ALA A 489 17.75 21.35 -25.05
N ASP A 490 18.81 21.92 -24.49
CA ASP A 490 19.47 21.35 -23.33
C ASP A 490 18.63 21.48 -22.04
N ALA A 491 17.89 22.57 -21.88
CA ALA A 491 16.95 22.72 -20.77
C ALA A 491 15.84 21.66 -20.85
N ILE A 492 15.29 21.41 -22.05
CA ILE A 492 14.28 20.36 -22.28
C ILE A 492 14.89 18.98 -22.01
N ASN A 493 16.13 18.73 -22.43
CA ASN A 493 16.83 17.47 -22.18
C ASN A 493 17.10 17.25 -20.70
N THR A 494 17.50 18.29 -19.97
CA THR A 494 17.70 18.25 -18.53
C THR A 494 16.38 17.96 -17.80
N LEU A 495 15.30 18.62 -18.19
CA LEU A 495 13.96 18.35 -17.64
C LEU A 495 13.52 16.91 -17.91
N THR A 496 13.69 16.46 -19.15
CA THR A 496 13.37 15.11 -19.60
C THR A 496 14.13 14.07 -18.80
N SER A 497 15.44 14.27 -18.64
CA SER A 497 16.29 13.41 -17.84
C SER A 497 15.84 13.36 -16.38
N LEU A 498 15.53 14.51 -15.76
CA LEU A 498 15.06 14.55 -14.38
C LEU A 498 13.73 13.80 -14.20
N VAL A 499 12.76 13.99 -15.11
CA VAL A 499 11.47 13.29 -15.08
C VAL A 499 11.65 11.78 -15.24
N LEU A 500 12.55 11.36 -16.15
CA LEU A 500 12.89 9.96 -16.34
C LEU A 500 13.54 9.35 -15.08
N HIS A 501 14.48 10.07 -14.45
CA HIS A 501 15.13 9.61 -13.21
C HIS A 501 14.15 9.54 -12.03
N MET A 502 13.24 10.51 -11.90
CA MET A 502 12.17 10.46 -10.90
C MET A 502 11.25 9.25 -11.11
N THR A 503 10.96 8.90 -12.37
CA THR A 503 10.01 7.82 -12.68
C THR A 503 10.64 6.44 -12.55
N PHE A 504 11.77 6.20 -13.20
CA PHE A 504 12.40 4.88 -13.25
C PHE A 504 13.18 4.55 -11.97
N TYR A 505 13.85 5.53 -11.37
CA TYR A 505 14.68 5.33 -10.18
C TYR A 505 14.01 5.78 -8.88
N ARG A 506 12.77 6.30 -8.93
CA ARG A 506 12.00 6.78 -7.77
C ARG A 506 12.76 7.80 -6.91
N LEU A 507 13.60 8.62 -7.55
CA LEU A 507 14.36 9.66 -6.88
C LEU A 507 13.48 10.88 -6.57
N PHE A 508 13.56 11.38 -5.34
CA PHE A 508 12.86 12.59 -4.90
C PHE A 508 13.84 13.75 -4.84
N PHE A 509 13.70 14.71 -5.77
CA PHE A 509 14.54 15.91 -5.79
C PHE A 509 13.82 17.08 -5.11
N PRO A 510 14.54 17.89 -4.30
CA PRO A 510 14.01 19.14 -3.80
C PRO A 510 13.69 20.13 -4.93
N GLY A 511 12.66 20.96 -4.76
CA GLY A 511 12.25 21.93 -5.79
C GLY A 511 13.35 22.92 -6.19
N TRP A 512 14.17 23.39 -5.24
CA TRP A 512 15.30 24.29 -5.52
C TRP A 512 16.34 23.64 -6.43
N TYR A 513 16.59 22.33 -6.25
CA TYR A 513 17.56 21.58 -7.05
C TYR A 513 17.09 21.41 -8.48
N LEU A 514 15.77 21.24 -8.67
CA LEU A 514 15.17 21.18 -10.01
C LEU A 514 15.32 22.50 -10.76
N TRP A 515 15.02 23.62 -10.10
CA TRP A 515 15.19 24.95 -10.70
C TRP A 515 16.64 25.25 -11.03
N LEU A 516 17.57 24.90 -10.14
CA LEU A 516 18.98 25.14 -10.32
C LEU A 516 19.56 24.27 -11.45
N SER A 517 19.19 22.98 -11.50
CA SER A 517 19.57 22.09 -12.60
C SER A 517 19.03 22.57 -13.94
N LEU A 518 17.77 23.00 -13.99
CA LEU A 518 17.13 23.41 -15.23
C LEU A 518 17.63 24.77 -15.76
N LEU A 519 17.69 25.78 -14.89
CA LEU A 519 18.00 27.16 -15.30
C LEU A 519 19.49 27.43 -15.39
N VAL A 520 20.28 26.89 -14.47
CA VAL A 520 21.72 27.17 -14.42
C VAL A 520 22.45 26.19 -15.32
N LYS A 521 22.36 24.89 -15.01
CA LYS A 521 23.07 23.86 -15.77
C LYS A 521 22.50 23.71 -17.18
N GLY A 522 21.19 23.46 -17.30
CA GLY A 522 20.55 23.15 -18.59
C GLY A 522 20.32 24.34 -19.52
N PHE A 523 20.43 25.59 -19.04
CA PHE A 523 20.15 26.77 -19.86
C PHE A 523 21.30 27.78 -19.85
N LEU A 524 21.67 28.33 -18.70
CA LEU A 524 22.64 29.42 -18.61
C LEU A 524 24.05 28.99 -19.07
N TYR A 525 24.55 27.84 -18.61
CA TYR A 525 25.87 27.35 -19.02
C TYR A 525 25.92 27.00 -20.50
N THR A 526 24.86 26.38 -21.02
CA THR A 526 24.69 26.07 -22.44
C THR A 526 24.65 27.34 -23.30
N LEU A 527 23.97 28.39 -22.84
CA LEU A 527 23.95 29.69 -23.51
C LEU A 527 25.36 30.30 -23.61
N ILE A 528 26.12 30.29 -22.52
CA ILE A 528 27.49 30.83 -22.46
C ILE A 528 28.41 30.00 -23.38
N GLY A 529 28.39 28.68 -23.24
CA GLY A 529 29.18 27.76 -24.05
C GLY A 529 28.88 27.91 -25.53
N ALA A 530 27.61 27.85 -25.93
CA ALA A 530 27.22 28.00 -27.32
C ALA A 530 27.55 29.38 -27.90
N TRP A 531 27.47 30.46 -27.11
CA TRP A 531 27.88 31.79 -27.56
C TRP A 531 29.40 31.87 -27.82
N LEU A 532 30.21 31.35 -26.90
CA LEU A 532 31.67 31.26 -27.07
C LEU A 532 32.03 30.40 -28.29
N GLY A 533 31.39 29.24 -28.42
CA GLY A 533 31.56 28.32 -29.53
C GLY A 533 31.19 28.93 -30.88
N ALA A 534 30.07 29.66 -30.95
CA ALA A 534 29.66 30.36 -32.18
C ALA A 534 30.69 31.42 -32.61
N ARG A 535 31.28 32.14 -31.65
CA ARG A 535 32.35 33.12 -31.92
C ARG A 535 33.63 32.43 -32.39
N MET A 536 34.06 31.38 -31.70
CA MET A 536 35.24 30.60 -32.10
C MET A 536 35.06 29.97 -33.47
N GLY A 537 33.91 29.35 -33.74
CA GLY A 537 33.58 28.76 -35.03
C GLY A 537 33.60 29.79 -36.16
N LYS A 538 33.14 31.03 -35.92
CA LYS A 538 33.25 32.11 -36.91
C LYS A 538 34.70 32.48 -37.23
N HIS A 539 35.57 32.52 -36.22
CA HIS A 539 37.00 32.78 -36.43
C HIS A 539 37.67 31.63 -37.19
N LEU A 540 37.37 30.38 -36.83
CA LEU A 540 37.89 29.20 -37.53
C LEU A 540 37.44 29.16 -39.01
N LEU A 541 36.16 29.45 -39.27
CA LEU A 541 35.63 29.56 -40.64
C LEU A 541 36.31 30.69 -41.42
N GLY A 542 36.73 31.76 -40.74
CA GLY A 542 37.45 32.88 -41.33
C GLY A 542 38.93 32.61 -41.62
N MET A 543 39.54 31.62 -40.97
CA MET A 543 40.92 31.16 -41.26
C MET A 543 40.96 30.09 -42.36
N GLU A 544 39.84 29.42 -42.60
CA GLU A 544 39.70 28.38 -43.61
C GLU A 544 39.42 28.94 -45.01
N ARG A 545 38.84 30.13 -45.08
CA ARG A 545 38.67 30.90 -46.31
C ARG A 545 39.90 31.75 -46.58
#